data_AF-A0A0L9UQV7-F1
#
_entry.id   AF-A0A0L9UQV7-F1
#
_cell.length_a   1.000
_cell.length_b   1.000
_cell.length_c   1.000
_cell.angle_alpha   90.00
_cell.angle_beta   90.00
_cell.angle_gamma   90.00
#
_symmetry.space_group_name_H-M   'P 1'
#
loop_
_entity.id
_entity.type
_entity.pdbx_description
1 polymer ?
#
loop_
_entity_poly.entity_id
_entity_poly.type
_entity_poly.pdbx_seq_one_letter_code
_entity_poly.pdbx_strand_id
1 'polypeptide(L)' 'MMEKADSVQKLYTRMRLWAFPDQFVIEPTDGSSGSSLAVSRVDGSMKLIDEVPECSSLRVPKIYTIFGVVGMLRLLAG' A
#
# COMPACT_ATOMS: atom_id res chain seq x y z
N MET A 1 23.64 -16.47 17.30
CA MET A 1 23.27 -16.17 15.91
C MET A 1 21.85 -16.71 15.74
N MET A 2 20.84 -15.86 15.81
CA MET A 2 19.47 -16.32 15.62
C MET A 2 19.22 -16.34 14.13
N GLU A 3 19.17 -17.54 13.56
CA GLU A 3 18.65 -17.74 12.20
C GLU A 3 17.29 -17.05 12.11
N LYS A 4 17.14 -16.18 11.11
CA LYS A 4 15.85 -15.63 10.73
C LYS A 4 14.97 -16.81 10.32
N ALA A 5 14.21 -17.32 11.28
CA ALA A 5 13.16 -18.30 11.04
C ALA A 5 12.30 -17.78 9.89
N ASP A 6 11.98 -18.70 8.99
CA ASP A 6 11.26 -18.50 7.73
C ASP A 6 10.39 -17.26 7.73
N SER A 7 10.62 -16.38 6.75
CA SER A 7 9.65 -15.37 6.36
C SER A 7 8.42 -16.09 5.80
N VAL A 8 7.63 -16.73 6.67
CA VAL A 8 6.23 -17.03 6.43
C VAL A 8 5.68 -15.72 5.93
N GLN A 9 5.28 -15.69 4.66
CA GLN A 9 4.73 -14.51 4.01
C GLN A 9 3.58 -14.02 4.88
N LYS A 10 3.86 -13.06 5.77
CA LYS A 10 2.95 -12.68 6.83
C LYS A 10 1.80 -11.97 6.14
N LEU A 11 0.64 -12.61 6.14
CA LEU A 11 -0.57 -12.02 5.62
C LEU A 11 -0.98 -10.89 6.56
N TYR A 12 -1.08 -9.68 6.02
CA TYR A 12 -1.60 -8.55 6.75
C TYR A 12 -3.10 -8.74 6.95
N THR A 13 -3.56 -8.53 8.17
CA THR A 13 -4.96 -8.76 8.56
C THR A 13 -5.80 -7.50 8.48
N ARG A 14 -5.16 -6.32 8.52
CA ARG A 14 -5.83 -5.02 8.40
C ARG A 14 -4.90 -3.99 7.79
N MET A 15 -5.36 -3.30 6.76
CA MET A 15 -4.62 -2.28 6.05
C MET A 15 -5.45 -1.01 5.89
N ARG A 16 -4.78 0.07 5.50
CA ARG A 16 -5.38 1.34 5.14
C ARG A 16 -5.04 1.67 3.68
N LEU A 17 -6.07 1.96 2.90
CA LEU A 17 -5.93 2.49 1.55
C LEU A 17 -6.03 4.01 1.60
N TRP A 18 -4.98 4.68 1.16
CA TRP A 18 -4.91 6.11 0.91
C TRP A 18 -5.07 6.38 -0.57
N ALA A 19 -6.20 6.94 -0.97
CA ALA A 19 -6.51 7.29 -2.35
C ALA A 19 -6.16 8.78 -2.58
N PHE A 20 -4.88 9.08 -2.75
CA PHE A 20 -4.39 10.40 -3.21
C PHE A 20 -4.85 10.69 -4.64
N PRO A 21 -4.82 11.94 -5.15
CA PRO A 21 -5.20 12.21 -6.54
C PRO A 21 -4.37 11.46 -7.61
N ASP A 22 -3.08 11.29 -7.36
CA ASP A 22 -2.06 10.76 -8.28
C ASP A 22 -1.67 9.30 -8.02
N GLN A 23 -2.00 8.75 -6.86
CA GLN A 23 -1.61 7.41 -6.46
C GLN A 23 -2.56 6.76 -5.45
N PHE A 24 -2.45 5.45 -5.33
CA PHE A 24 -2.99 4.68 -4.21
C PHE A 24 -1.83 4.21 -3.33
N VAL A 25 -1.95 4.36 -2.01
CA VAL A 25 -0.99 3.82 -1.05
C VAL A 25 -1.71 2.85 -0.12
N ILE A 26 -1.18 1.63 0.01
CA ILE A 26 -1.70 0.60 0.90
C ILE A 26 -0.70 0.42 2.05
N GLU A 27 -1.15 0.77 3.24
CA GLU A 27 -0.36 0.75 4.48
C GLU A 27 -0.87 -0.37 5.39
N PRO A 28 -0.01 -1.31 5.85
CA PRO A 28 -0.36 -2.24 6.92
C PRO A 28 -0.65 -1.49 8.23
N THR A 29 -1.74 -1.84 8.92
CA THR A 29 -2.15 -1.18 10.19
C THR A 29 -2.34 -2.15 11.35
N ASP A 30 -1.96 -3.41 11.16
CA ASP A 30 -2.11 -4.49 12.14
C ASP A 30 -0.89 -4.65 13.08
N GLY A 31 -0.07 -3.60 13.20
CA GLY A 31 1.14 -3.61 14.03
C GLY A 31 2.31 -4.38 13.41
N SER A 32 2.20 -4.78 12.14
CA SER A 32 3.33 -5.32 11.38
C SER A 32 4.25 -4.21 10.87
N SER A 33 5.55 -4.47 10.84
CA SER A 33 6.58 -3.54 10.33
C SER A 33 6.82 -3.71 8.83
N GLY A 34 5.74 -3.86 8.06
CA GLY A 34 5.80 -4.07 6.62
C GLY A 34 5.89 -2.76 5.83
N SER A 35 6.59 -2.77 4.70
CA SER A 35 6.55 -1.65 3.75
C SER A 35 5.14 -1.44 3.21
N SER A 36 4.80 -0.18 2.92
CA SER A 36 3.58 0.19 2.22
C SER A 36 3.73 -0.04 0.70
N LEU A 37 2.63 -0.32 0.01
CA LEU A 37 2.59 -0.46 -1.44
C LEU A 37 2.00 0.81 -2.07
N ALA A 38 2.78 1.51 -2.88
CA ALA A 38 2.31 2.60 -3.73
C ALA A 38 2.02 2.11 -5.14
N VAL A 39 0.89 2.56 -5.69
CA VAL A 39 0.46 2.32 -7.07
C VAL A 39 0.19 3.66 -7.73
N SER A 40 0.98 3.99 -8.74
CA SER A 40 0.80 5.19 -9.57
C SER A 40 -0.48 5.08 -10.40
N ARG A 41 -1.30 6.13 -10.42
CA ARG A 41 -2.46 6.20 -11.33
C ARG A 41 -2.12 6.62 -12.74
N VAL A 42 -0.88 7.07 -12.97
CA VAL A 42 -0.46 7.57 -14.30
C VAL A 42 -0.11 6.40 -15.21
N ASP A 43 0.62 5.42 -14.70
CA ASP A 43 1.20 4.32 -15.47
C ASP A 43 0.96 2.93 -14.88
N GLY A 44 0.34 2.87 -13.69
CA GLY A 44 0.13 1.64 -12.94
C GLY A 44 1.39 1.06 -12.32
N SER A 45 2.50 1.80 -12.27
CA SER A 45 3.73 1.32 -11.63
C SER A 45 3.52 1.09 -10.14
N MET A 46 4.12 0.01 -9.64
CA MET A 46 4.04 -0.41 -8.24
C MET A 46 5.40 -0.28 -7.57
N LYS A 47 5.43 0.30 -6.37
CA LYS A 47 6.65 0.45 -5.57
C LYS A 47 6.37 0.15 -4.12
N LEU A 48 7.32 -0.49 -3.45
CA LEU A 48 7.33 -0.55 -2.00
C LEU A 48 7.93 0.76 -1.48
N ILE A 49 7.28 1.35 -0.48
CA ILE A 49 7.72 2.56 0.20
C ILE A 49 7.70 2.33 1.71
N ASP A 50 8.61 2.99 2.42
CA ASP A 50 8.72 2.81 3.87
C ASP A 50 7.72 3.69 4.63
N GLU A 51 7.31 4.82 4.05
CA GLU A 51 6.43 5.80 4.71
C GLU A 51 5.33 6.31 3.77
N VAL A 52 4.15 6.59 4.33
CA VAL A 52 3.02 7.17 3.59
C VAL A 52 3.35 8.63 3.22
N PRO A 53 3.10 9.06 1.96
CA PRO A 53 3.33 10.44 1.55
C PRO A 53 2.59 11.46 2.43
N GLU A 54 3.20 12.63 2.64
CA GLU A 54 2.61 13.70 3.43
C GLU A 54 1.25 14.16 2.88
N CYS A 55 0.26 14.21 3.77
CA CYS A 55 -1.03 14.82 3.46
C CYS A 55 -0.91 16.34 3.55
N SER A 56 -1.28 17.04 2.48
CA SER A 56 -1.34 18.50 2.45
C SER A 56 -2.74 18.97 2.10
N SER A 57 -3.08 20.24 2.33
CA SER A 57 -4.36 20.82 1.91
C SER A 57 -4.64 20.66 0.40
N LEU A 58 -3.58 20.54 -0.40
CA LEU A 58 -3.65 20.29 -1.85
C LEU A 58 -3.73 18.80 -2.20
N ARG A 59 -3.37 17.90 -1.28
CA ARG A 59 -3.40 16.44 -1.45
C ARG A 59 -4.12 15.80 -0.27
N VAL A 60 -5.44 15.90 -0.29
CA VAL A 60 -6.30 15.23 0.69
C VAL A 60 -6.70 13.87 0.13
N PRO A 61 -6.13 12.75 0.63
CA PRO A 61 -6.53 11.43 0.19
C PRO A 61 -7.90 11.06 0.78
N LYS A 62 -8.66 10.23 0.06
CA LYS A 62 -9.74 9.47 0.69
C LYS A 62 -9.14 8.24 1.38
N ILE A 63 -9.58 7.96 2.60
CA ILE A 63 -9.00 6.91 3.45
C ILE A 63 -10.03 5.79 3.64
N TYR A 64 -9.62 4.55 3.41
CA TYR A 64 -10.46 3.37 3.59
C TYR A 64 -9.74 2.30 4.41
N THR A 65 -10.46 1.58 5.27
CA THR A 65 -9.96 0.33 5.84
C THR A 65 -10.18 -0.79 4.85
N ILE A 66 -9.15 -1.59 4.56
CA ILE A 66 -9.24 -2.79 3.71
C ILE A 66 -8.58 -3.98 4.44
N PHE A 67 -8.89 -5.19 3.99
CA PHE A 67 -8.42 -6.44 4.62
C PHE A 67 -7.48 -7.26 3.74
N GLY A 68 -7.07 -6.69 2.59
CA GLY A 68 -6.14 -7.32 1.67
C GLY A 68 -6.18 -6.68 0.29
N VAL A 69 -5.17 -7.01 -0.52
CA VAL A 69 -5.09 -6.68 -1.93
C VAL A 69 -4.98 -8.00 -2.69
N VAL A 70 -5.98 -8.30 -3.52
CA VAL A 70 -6.01 -9.55 -4.30
C VAL A 70 -5.05 -9.47 -5.50
N GLY A 71 -4.89 -8.29 -6.08
CA GLY A 71 -4.01 -8.05 -7.22
C GLY A 71 -4.34 -6.75 -7.94
N MET A 72 -3.66 -6.53 -9.06
CA MET A 72 -3.89 -5.38 -9.93
C MET A 72 -4.19 -5.86 -11.35
N LEU A 73 -5.16 -5.21 -11.98
CA LEU A 73 -5.50 -5.42 -13.39
C LEU A 73 -5.28 -4.11 -14.14
N ARG A 74 -4.32 -4.09 -15.08
CA ARG A 74 -4.11 -2.96 -15.98
C ARG A 74 -4.90 -3.20 -17.27
N LEU A 75 -5.84 -2.30 -17.56
CA LEU A 75 -6.65 -2.36 -18.78
C LEU A 75 -6.00 -1.50 -19.86
N LEU A 76 -6.21 -1.84 -21.14
CA LEU A 76 -5.63 -1.08 -22.26
C LEU A 76 -6.17 0.35 -22.40
N ALA A 77 -7.30 0.66 -21.74
CA ALA A 77 -8.01 1.93 -21.84
C ALA A 77 -8.20 2.64 -20.49
N GLY A 78 -7.45 2.25 -19.45
CA GLY A 78 -7.63 2.72 -18.08
C GLY A 78 -6.34 2.94 -17.33
#